data_AF-A0AA42PSK0-F1
#
_entry.id   AF-A0AA42PSK0-F1
#
_cell.length_a   1.000
_cell.length_b   1.000
_cell.length_c   1.000
_cell.angle_alpha   90.00
_cell.angle_beta   90.00
_cell.angle_gamma   90.00
#
_symmetry.space_group_name_H-M   'P 1'
#
loop_
_entity.id
_entity.type
_entity.pdbx_description
1 polymer ?
#
loop_
_entity_poly.entity_id
_entity_poly.type
_entity_poly.pdbx_seq_one_letter_code
_entity_poly.pdbx_strand_id
1 'polypeptide(L)'
;MANSGRKIDYRLRPAKNIERKMIRDILLRLSPFGIFSEYQYIGFGSKYFVDFVLMHKYLGIYEMISIEADSTNRNRYKFNKPYECIDVKFGHSSEVLPNLNLAKKTIYWMDYDSPFSKYMFSDLSTIVERCPSGSVIFLSYNSEPYKLGDLKAEYRDIDDGFYRRKFESVFGNEFIPAGFDERGFSNKTNYSKFIRGCLHSQLKSTLSNRNVTLSEEQSIIFKQICYFDYSDGTNMSTVGFMVISRNDQHLIELCRMQDLYFYTESDECYEIKVPNLTSKETRFLMEKMPSKDRIDYDSKVFAEKDVNEFKSNYKYYPSFMEIDFL
;
A
#
# COMPACT_ATOMS: atom_id res chain seq x y z
N MET A 1 -3.96 -15.30 5.73
CA MET A 1 -3.90 -14.00 6.43
C MET A 1 -3.60 -14.26 7.90
N ALA A 2 -2.51 -13.69 8.41
CA ALA A 2 -2.04 -13.99 9.76
C ALA A 2 -2.80 -13.13 10.79
N ASN A 3 -3.03 -13.65 11.99
CA ASN A 3 -3.77 -12.95 13.05
C ASN A 3 -2.84 -11.94 13.77
N SER A 4 -2.26 -10.99 13.02
CA SER A 4 -1.28 -9.99 13.50
C SER A 4 -1.87 -9.03 14.55
N GLY A 5 -3.20 -8.92 14.60
CA GLY A 5 -3.99 -8.11 15.53
C GLY A 5 -3.76 -8.34 17.03
N ARG A 6 -3.02 -9.39 17.41
CA ARG A 6 -2.77 -9.77 18.82
C ARG A 6 -1.40 -9.35 19.37
N LYS A 7 -0.43 -8.93 18.55
CA LYS A 7 0.98 -8.77 18.98
C LYS A 7 1.55 -7.36 18.97
N ILE A 8 0.89 -6.37 18.35
CA ILE A 8 1.45 -5.01 18.18
C ILE A 8 0.38 -4.00 18.58
N ASP A 9 0.71 -2.99 19.39
CA ASP A 9 -0.18 -1.84 19.58
C ASP A 9 -0.18 -1.04 18.27
N TYR A 10 -1.31 -1.08 17.57
CA TYR A 10 -1.46 -0.47 16.24
C TYR A 10 -1.30 1.05 16.25
N ARG A 11 -1.34 1.69 17.43
CA ARG A 11 -1.03 3.12 17.64
C ARG A 11 0.48 3.42 17.62
N LEU A 12 1.32 2.38 17.70
CA LEU A 12 2.79 2.46 17.70
C LEU A 12 3.42 2.17 16.33
N ARG A 13 2.65 2.17 15.23
CA ARG A 13 3.15 2.01 13.86
C ARG A 13 3.26 3.36 13.15
N PRO A 14 4.23 4.21 13.51
CA PRO A 14 4.31 5.57 13.00
C PRO A 14 4.53 5.61 11.49
N ALA A 15 5.25 4.65 10.91
CA ALA A 15 5.52 4.65 9.48
C ALA A 15 4.23 4.32 8.70
N LYS A 16 3.45 3.32 9.13
CA LYS A 16 2.11 3.05 8.59
C LYS A 16 1.16 4.23 8.75
N ASN A 17 1.24 4.98 9.85
CA ASN A 17 0.42 6.20 10.03
C ASN A 17 0.78 7.30 9.03
N ILE A 18 2.08 7.52 8.80
CA ILE A 18 2.56 8.47 7.78
C ILE A 18 2.11 8.03 6.39
N GLU A 19 2.27 6.76 6.04
CA GLU A 19 1.81 6.17 4.77
C GLU A 19 0.30 6.43 4.55
N ARG A 20 -0.54 6.18 5.56
CA ARG A 20 -1.98 6.47 5.50
C ARG A 20 -2.29 7.92 5.18
N LYS A 21 -1.62 8.86 5.83
CA LYS A 21 -1.85 10.29 5.58
C LYS A 21 -1.32 10.74 4.22
N MET A 22 -0.22 10.16 3.75
CA MET A 22 0.28 10.38 2.38
C MET A 22 -0.72 9.84 1.33
N ILE A 23 -1.26 8.64 1.54
CA ILE A 23 -2.30 8.06 0.69
C ILE A 23 -3.57 8.93 0.69
N ARG A 24 -4.01 9.42 1.85
CA ARG A 24 -5.12 10.37 1.94
C ARG A 24 -4.87 11.60 1.08
N ASP A 25 -3.69 12.20 1.18
CA ASP A 25 -3.36 13.42 0.42
C ASP A 25 -3.28 13.14 -1.09
N ILE A 26 -2.82 11.96 -1.52
CA ILE A 26 -2.94 11.49 -2.91
C ILE A 26 -4.41 11.43 -3.30
N LEU A 27 -5.25 10.76 -2.50
CA LEU A 27 -6.66 10.59 -2.82
C LEU A 27 -7.36 11.95 -2.94
N LEU A 28 -7.11 12.90 -2.04
CA LEU A 28 -7.69 14.25 -2.12
C LEU A 28 -7.38 14.99 -3.43
N ARG A 29 -6.27 14.65 -4.12
CA ARG A 29 -5.92 15.19 -5.43
C ARG A 29 -6.75 14.62 -6.59
N LEU A 30 -7.46 13.51 -6.39
CA LEU A 30 -8.26 12.85 -7.44
C LEU A 30 -9.66 13.44 -7.65
N SER A 31 -9.97 14.59 -7.05
CA SER A 31 -11.24 15.30 -7.27
C SER A 31 -11.60 15.57 -8.75
N PRO A 32 -10.66 15.75 -9.70
CA PRO A 32 -11.00 15.85 -11.12
C PRO A 32 -11.71 14.60 -11.69
N PHE A 33 -11.52 13.43 -11.08
CA PHE A 33 -12.17 12.20 -11.50
C PHE A 33 -13.56 11.99 -10.88
N GLY A 34 -13.99 12.85 -9.95
CA GLY A 34 -15.33 12.83 -9.37
C GLY A 34 -15.35 13.03 -7.86
N ILE A 35 -16.55 12.99 -7.31
CA ILE A 35 -16.81 13.24 -5.89
C ILE A 35 -16.74 11.91 -5.13
N PHE A 36 -15.93 11.85 -4.07
CA PHE A 36 -15.71 10.62 -3.31
C PHE A 36 -16.96 10.07 -2.62
N SER A 37 -17.97 10.88 -2.31
CA SER A 37 -19.23 10.38 -1.77
C SER A 37 -19.97 9.42 -2.70
N GLU A 38 -19.64 9.40 -3.99
CA GLU A 38 -20.17 8.46 -5.00
C GLU A 38 -19.28 7.23 -5.20
N TYR A 39 -18.07 7.23 -4.63
CA TYR A 39 -17.16 6.10 -4.70
C TYR A 39 -17.61 4.99 -3.75
N GLN A 40 -17.11 3.79 -4.03
CA GLN A 40 -17.06 2.69 -3.08
C GLN A 40 -15.65 2.57 -2.51
N TYR A 41 -15.52 2.09 -1.28
CA TYR A 41 -14.24 1.66 -0.70
C TYR A 41 -14.27 0.15 -0.43
N ILE A 42 -13.26 -0.57 -0.90
CA ILE A 42 -13.06 -1.99 -0.60
C ILE A 42 -11.68 -2.15 0.04
N GLY A 43 -11.63 -2.75 1.23
CA GLY A 43 -10.35 -3.01 1.88
C GLY A 43 -10.45 -4.04 3.00
N PHE A 44 -9.40 -4.12 3.80
CA PHE A 44 -9.33 -4.98 4.97
C PHE A 44 -9.42 -4.13 6.23
N GLY A 45 -10.46 -4.33 7.02
CA GLY A 45 -10.73 -3.52 8.22
C GLY A 45 -9.90 -3.99 9.39
N SER A 46 -9.60 -5.30 9.46
CA SER A 46 -9.06 -5.91 10.68
C SER A 46 -9.94 -5.54 11.89
N LYS A 47 -9.40 -5.60 13.10
CA LYS A 47 -10.17 -5.33 14.32
C LYS A 47 -10.42 -3.84 14.59
N TYR A 48 -9.75 -2.95 13.85
CA TYR A 48 -9.68 -1.52 14.18
C TYR A 48 -10.26 -0.61 13.09
N PHE A 49 -10.46 -1.09 11.86
CA PHE A 49 -11.08 -0.34 10.77
C PHE A 49 -10.44 1.04 10.50
N VAL A 50 -9.15 1.23 10.84
CA VAL A 50 -8.48 2.55 10.78
C VAL A 50 -8.56 3.15 9.38
N ASP A 51 -8.35 2.31 8.36
CA ASP A 51 -8.40 2.77 6.97
C ASP A 51 -9.83 3.12 6.54
N PHE A 52 -10.85 2.43 7.04
CA PHE A 52 -12.26 2.79 6.84
C PHE A 52 -12.62 4.11 7.51
N VAL A 53 -12.10 4.35 8.71
CA VAL A 53 -12.24 5.64 9.40
C VAL A 53 -11.65 6.75 8.56
N LEU A 54 -10.45 6.54 8.00
CA LEU A 54 -9.81 7.51 7.13
C LEU A 54 -10.66 7.80 5.88
N MET A 55 -11.14 6.77 5.18
CA MET A 55 -11.94 6.94 3.97
C MET A 55 -13.26 7.64 4.23
N HIS A 56 -13.95 7.30 5.31
CA HIS A 56 -15.22 7.94 5.65
C HIS A 56 -15.02 9.39 6.11
N LYS A 57 -14.14 9.62 7.09
CA LYS A 57 -13.97 10.93 7.76
C LYS A 57 -13.38 11.99 6.84
N TYR A 58 -12.45 11.61 5.95
CA TYR A 58 -11.74 12.58 5.10
C TYR A 58 -12.24 12.63 3.67
N LEU A 59 -12.78 11.53 3.13
CA LEU A 59 -13.28 11.50 1.75
C LEU A 59 -14.81 11.44 1.67
N GLY A 60 -15.52 11.20 2.78
CA GLY A 60 -16.98 11.16 2.79
C GLY A 60 -17.56 9.95 2.05
N ILE A 61 -16.84 8.84 1.99
CA ILE A 61 -17.30 7.61 1.33
C ILE A 61 -18.32 6.91 2.21
N TYR A 62 -19.51 6.63 1.66
CA TYR A 62 -20.59 5.96 2.39
C TYR A 62 -20.72 4.48 2.02
N GLU A 63 -20.32 4.04 0.83
CA GLU A 63 -20.38 2.63 0.48
C GLU A 63 -19.03 1.97 0.74
N MET A 64 -18.92 1.20 1.82
CA MET A 64 -17.65 0.59 2.24
C MET A 64 -17.81 -0.90 2.49
N ILE A 65 -16.89 -1.72 1.97
CA ILE A 65 -16.90 -3.17 2.11
C ILE A 65 -15.58 -3.62 2.75
N SER A 66 -15.68 -4.29 3.88
CA SER A 66 -14.54 -4.91 4.58
C SER A 66 -14.49 -6.39 4.27
N ILE A 67 -13.37 -6.88 3.71
CA ILE A 67 -13.15 -8.30 3.47
C ILE A 67 -12.30 -8.87 4.60
N GLU A 68 -12.81 -9.89 5.31
CA GLU A 68 -12.15 -10.47 6.48
C GLU A 68 -12.01 -11.99 6.35
N ALA A 69 -10.77 -12.48 6.22
CA ALA A 69 -10.51 -13.92 6.17
C ALA A 69 -10.71 -14.61 7.52
N ASP A 70 -10.62 -13.89 8.66
CA ASP A 70 -10.88 -14.45 9.98
C ASP A 70 -12.38 -14.61 10.22
N SER A 71 -12.90 -15.75 9.77
CA SER A 71 -14.29 -16.15 9.95
C SER A 71 -14.62 -16.67 11.35
N THR A 72 -13.63 -16.79 12.26
CA THR A 72 -13.84 -17.26 13.64
C THR A 72 -14.27 -16.13 14.57
N ASN A 73 -13.84 -14.89 14.30
CA ASN A 73 -14.11 -13.73 15.15
C ASN A 73 -15.23 -12.82 14.63
N ARG A 74 -16.19 -13.35 13.86
CA ARG A 74 -17.24 -12.55 13.17
C ARG A 74 -17.95 -11.54 14.07
N ASN A 75 -18.36 -11.97 15.26
CA ASN A 75 -19.07 -11.09 16.21
C ASN A 75 -18.21 -9.91 16.66
N ARG A 76 -16.89 -10.13 16.83
CA ARG A 76 -15.96 -9.06 17.21
C ARG A 76 -15.78 -8.04 16.10
N TYR A 77 -15.68 -8.49 14.85
CA TYR A 77 -15.63 -7.59 13.70
C TYR A 77 -16.89 -6.74 13.57
N LYS A 78 -18.07 -7.36 13.71
CA LYS A 78 -19.34 -6.64 13.66
C LYS A 78 -19.49 -5.63 14.81
N PHE A 79 -19.05 -6.01 16.02
CA PHE A 79 -19.07 -5.14 17.19
C PHE A 79 -18.12 -3.94 17.06
N ASN A 80 -16.90 -4.17 16.53
CA ASN A 80 -15.89 -3.12 16.36
C ASN A 80 -16.08 -2.26 15.09
N LYS A 81 -17.12 -2.50 14.31
CA LYS A 81 -17.39 -1.75 13.08
C LYS A 81 -17.70 -0.29 13.45
N PRO A 82 -16.89 0.70 13.05
CA PRO A 82 -17.04 2.07 13.53
C PRO A 82 -18.25 2.80 12.93
N TYR A 83 -18.71 2.38 11.74
CA TYR A 83 -19.83 3.01 11.05
C TYR A 83 -20.79 1.99 10.49
N GLU A 84 -22.09 2.31 10.53
CA GLU A 84 -23.12 1.39 10.05
C GLU A 84 -22.99 1.04 8.57
N CYS A 85 -22.47 1.97 7.77
CA CYS A 85 -22.33 1.84 6.34
C CYS A 85 -21.23 0.88 5.86
N ILE A 86 -20.45 0.30 6.78
CA ILE A 86 -19.46 -0.73 6.45
C ILE A 86 -20.14 -2.11 6.38
N ASP A 87 -20.06 -2.75 5.23
CA ASP A 87 -20.51 -4.13 5.01
C ASP A 87 -19.33 -5.10 5.18
N VAL A 88 -19.39 -5.98 6.18
CA VAL A 88 -18.31 -6.94 6.48
C VAL A 88 -18.59 -8.27 5.79
N LYS A 89 -17.77 -8.61 4.80
CA LYS A 89 -17.78 -9.88 4.07
C LYS A 89 -16.69 -10.81 4.58
N PHE A 90 -17.07 -11.99 5.04
CA PHE A 90 -16.11 -12.99 5.53
C PHE A 90 -15.72 -13.97 4.44
N GLY A 91 -14.42 -14.21 4.28
CA GLY A 91 -13.86 -15.13 3.27
C GLY A 91 -12.46 -14.70 2.83
N HIS A 92 -11.78 -15.54 2.07
CA HIS A 92 -10.52 -15.14 1.46
C HIS A 92 -10.77 -14.06 0.40
N SER A 93 -9.87 -13.10 0.21
CA SER A 93 -10.04 -12.02 -0.78
C SER A 93 -10.32 -12.54 -2.18
N SER A 94 -9.59 -13.57 -2.61
CA SER A 94 -9.78 -14.25 -3.90
C SER A 94 -11.14 -14.94 -4.06
N GLU A 95 -11.84 -15.24 -2.97
CA GLU A 95 -13.19 -15.81 -3.00
C GLU A 95 -14.26 -14.72 -2.94
N VAL A 96 -14.00 -13.63 -2.23
CA VAL A 96 -14.97 -12.55 -2.01
C VAL A 96 -15.00 -11.57 -3.18
N LEU A 97 -13.84 -11.11 -3.66
CA LEU A 97 -13.73 -10.08 -4.72
C LEU A 97 -14.55 -10.41 -5.99
N PRO A 98 -14.52 -11.64 -6.55
CA PRO A 98 -15.26 -11.94 -7.77
C PRO A 98 -16.78 -11.77 -7.65
N ASN A 99 -17.30 -11.80 -6.41
CA ASN A 99 -18.72 -11.72 -6.08
C ASN A 99 -19.19 -10.28 -5.75
N LEU A 100 -18.28 -9.30 -5.73
CA LEU A 100 -18.62 -7.90 -5.46
C LEU A 100 -18.92 -7.14 -6.75
N ASN A 101 -19.60 -6.00 -6.63
CA ASN A 101 -19.78 -5.06 -7.73
C ASN A 101 -18.49 -4.27 -7.98
N LEU A 102 -17.59 -4.85 -8.76
CA LEU A 102 -16.32 -4.23 -9.15
C LEU A 102 -16.45 -3.21 -10.30
N ALA A 103 -17.64 -3.04 -10.88
CA ALA A 103 -17.89 -2.11 -11.99
C ALA A 103 -18.20 -0.67 -11.50
N LYS A 104 -18.32 -0.47 -10.18
CA LYS A 104 -18.42 0.86 -9.57
C LYS A 104 -17.02 1.47 -9.41
N LYS A 105 -16.94 2.80 -9.44
CA LYS A 105 -15.69 3.51 -9.19
C LYS A 105 -15.30 3.34 -7.72
N THR A 106 -14.14 2.74 -7.50
CA THR A 106 -13.78 2.20 -6.18
C THR A 106 -12.35 2.54 -5.82
N ILE A 107 -12.12 2.85 -4.55
CA ILE A 107 -10.80 2.84 -3.94
C ILE A 107 -10.61 1.48 -3.29
N TYR A 108 -9.66 0.71 -3.79
CA TYR A 108 -9.26 -0.57 -3.26
C TYR A 108 -8.02 -0.38 -2.40
N TRP A 109 -8.05 -0.83 -1.15
CA TRP A 109 -6.86 -0.93 -0.32
C TRP A 109 -6.68 -2.37 0.15
N MET A 110 -5.85 -3.08 -0.59
CA MET A 110 -5.47 -4.46 -0.32
C MET A 110 -4.27 -4.45 0.64
N ASP A 111 -4.52 -4.17 1.93
CA ASP A 111 -3.50 -4.07 2.99
C ASP A 111 -3.08 -5.46 3.51
N TYR A 112 -2.36 -6.24 2.70
CA TYR A 112 -1.93 -7.57 3.10
C TYR A 112 -0.86 -7.50 4.21
N ASP A 113 -1.03 -8.32 5.23
CA ASP A 113 -0.10 -8.42 6.36
C ASP A 113 0.87 -9.62 6.28
N SER A 114 0.80 -10.38 5.19
CA SER A 114 1.65 -11.55 4.93
C SER A 114 2.71 -11.27 3.87
N PRO A 115 3.76 -12.11 3.78
CA PRO A 115 4.67 -12.11 2.64
C PRO A 115 3.91 -12.16 1.31
N PHE A 116 4.51 -11.55 0.29
CA PHE A 116 3.94 -11.55 -1.05
C PHE A 116 3.68 -12.99 -1.54
N SER A 117 2.57 -13.20 -2.23
CA SER A 117 2.19 -14.52 -2.73
C SER A 117 1.32 -14.45 -3.97
N LYS A 118 1.24 -15.56 -4.72
CA LYS A 118 0.59 -15.62 -6.03
C LYS A 118 -0.87 -15.15 -6.04
N TYR A 119 -1.65 -15.41 -4.98
CA TYR A 119 -3.06 -15.00 -4.96
C TYR A 119 -3.23 -13.47 -4.99
N MET A 120 -2.23 -12.70 -4.53
CA MET A 120 -2.27 -11.24 -4.58
C MET A 120 -2.26 -10.72 -6.03
N PHE A 121 -1.62 -11.45 -6.96
CA PHE A 121 -1.75 -11.17 -8.40
C PHE A 121 -3.14 -11.48 -8.93
N SER A 122 -3.73 -12.61 -8.51
CA SER A 122 -5.09 -13.00 -8.91
C SER A 122 -6.13 -11.97 -8.43
N ASP A 123 -5.98 -11.48 -7.21
CA ASP A 123 -6.83 -10.43 -6.64
C ASP A 123 -6.69 -9.12 -7.43
N LEU A 124 -5.45 -8.73 -7.75
CA LEU A 124 -5.19 -7.54 -8.58
C LEU A 124 -5.84 -7.65 -9.97
N SER A 125 -5.69 -8.79 -10.63
CA SER A 125 -6.30 -9.03 -11.94
C SER A 125 -7.82 -9.00 -11.87
N THR A 126 -8.42 -9.66 -10.87
CA THR A 126 -9.88 -9.67 -10.66
C THR A 126 -10.45 -8.24 -10.56
N ILE A 127 -9.74 -7.35 -9.87
CA ILE A 127 -10.11 -5.94 -9.75
C ILE A 127 -9.97 -5.22 -11.09
N VAL A 128 -8.79 -5.31 -11.71
CA VAL A 128 -8.43 -4.53 -12.91
C VAL A 128 -9.14 -5.01 -14.18
N GLU A 129 -9.67 -6.22 -14.21
CA GLU A 129 -10.55 -6.70 -15.29
C GLU A 129 -11.88 -5.94 -15.35
N ARG A 130 -12.36 -5.40 -14.23
CA ARG A 130 -13.73 -4.88 -14.10
C ARG A 130 -13.82 -3.41 -13.70
N CYS A 131 -12.85 -2.89 -12.95
CA CYS A 131 -12.95 -1.55 -12.37
C CYS A 131 -13.00 -0.45 -13.44
N PRO A 132 -13.85 0.58 -13.30
CA PRO A 132 -13.95 1.67 -14.26
C PRO A 132 -12.79 2.66 -14.12
N SER A 133 -12.67 3.54 -15.12
CA SER A 133 -11.78 4.70 -15.07
C SER A 133 -12.02 5.55 -13.80
N GLY A 134 -10.94 6.05 -13.20
CA GLY A 134 -10.96 6.79 -11.94
C GLY A 134 -10.86 5.89 -10.70
N SER A 135 -10.84 4.57 -10.84
CA SER A 135 -10.62 3.66 -9.71
C SER A 135 -9.16 3.65 -9.27
N VAL A 136 -8.92 3.40 -7.99
CA VAL A 136 -7.58 3.41 -7.38
C VAL A 136 -7.34 2.10 -6.66
N ILE A 137 -6.16 1.52 -6.80
CA ILE A 137 -5.74 0.30 -6.10
C ILE A 137 -4.45 0.57 -5.34
N PHE A 138 -4.47 0.42 -4.03
CA PHE A 138 -3.28 0.32 -3.19
C PHE A 138 -3.08 -1.12 -2.77
N LEU A 139 -1.86 -1.64 -2.96
CA LEU A 139 -1.45 -2.95 -2.46
C LEU A 139 -0.34 -2.75 -1.44
N SER A 140 -0.60 -3.07 -0.19
CA SER A 140 0.43 -3.17 0.84
C SER A 140 0.76 -4.64 1.08
N TYR A 141 2.03 -4.96 1.25
CA TYR A 141 2.50 -6.33 1.48
C TYR A 141 3.83 -6.34 2.22
N ASN A 142 4.13 -7.45 2.87
CA ASN A 142 5.43 -7.68 3.48
C ASN A 142 6.46 -7.96 2.39
N SER A 143 7.51 -7.13 2.37
CA SER A 143 8.62 -7.14 1.42
C SER A 143 9.96 -7.45 2.10
N GLU A 144 9.91 -8.19 3.21
CA GLU A 144 11.11 -8.68 3.89
C GLU A 144 11.88 -9.65 2.97
N PRO A 145 13.16 -9.38 2.66
CA PRO A 145 13.98 -10.28 1.87
C PRO A 145 14.11 -11.67 2.51
N TYR A 146 14.12 -12.70 1.67
CA TYR A 146 14.46 -14.03 2.13
C TYR A 146 15.92 -14.08 2.58
N LYS A 147 16.17 -14.77 3.70
CA LYS A 147 17.53 -15.02 4.18
C LYS A 147 18.08 -16.26 3.48
N LEU A 148 19.30 -16.16 2.95
CA LEU A 148 19.94 -17.28 2.26
C LEU A 148 20.03 -18.55 3.13
N GLY A 149 20.26 -18.41 4.44
CA GLY A 149 20.29 -19.55 5.36
C GLY A 149 18.96 -20.30 5.42
N ASP A 150 17.84 -19.57 5.44
CA ASP A 150 16.49 -20.17 5.47
C ASP A 150 16.18 -20.87 4.15
N LEU A 151 16.59 -20.26 3.01
CA LEU A 151 16.43 -20.87 1.69
C LEU A 151 17.25 -22.16 1.52
N LYS A 152 18.48 -22.19 2.03
CA LYS A 152 19.30 -23.42 2.05
C LYS A 152 18.68 -24.52 2.89
N ALA A 153 18.02 -24.16 3.99
CA ALA A 153 17.32 -25.11 4.84
C ALA A 153 16.03 -25.65 4.18
N GLU A 154 15.33 -24.80 3.42
CA GLU A 154 14.12 -25.13 2.65
C GLU A 154 14.42 -26.02 1.44
N TYR A 155 15.43 -25.69 0.63
CA TYR A 155 15.79 -26.37 -0.62
C TYR A 155 17.11 -27.15 -0.49
N ARG A 156 17.09 -28.27 0.23
CA ARG A 156 18.29 -29.09 0.49
C ARG A 156 18.75 -29.93 -0.71
N ASP A 157 17.97 -29.94 -1.78
CA ASP A 157 18.18 -30.73 -2.99
C ASP A 157 18.94 -29.97 -4.09
N ILE A 158 19.31 -28.70 -3.86
CA ILE A 158 20.08 -27.86 -4.79
C ILE A 158 21.27 -27.20 -4.09
N ASP A 159 22.34 -26.95 -4.83
CA ASP A 159 23.56 -26.31 -4.32
C ASP A 159 23.65 -24.80 -4.65
N ASP A 160 22.89 -24.35 -5.66
CA ASP A 160 22.74 -22.97 -6.10
C ASP A 160 21.32 -22.69 -6.61
N GLY A 161 21.00 -21.46 -7.01
CA GLY A 161 19.68 -21.15 -7.57
C GLY A 161 18.55 -20.98 -6.54
N PHE A 162 18.89 -20.75 -5.27
CA PHE A 162 17.94 -20.71 -4.16
C PHE A 162 16.91 -19.59 -4.30
N TYR A 163 17.34 -18.38 -4.69
CA TYR A 163 16.44 -17.24 -4.85
C TYR A 163 15.55 -17.41 -6.08
N ARG A 164 16.13 -17.87 -7.19
CA ARG A 164 15.40 -18.18 -8.42
C ARG A 164 14.28 -19.16 -8.14
N ARG A 165 14.59 -20.31 -7.53
CA ARG A 165 13.59 -21.33 -7.20
C ARG A 165 12.51 -20.79 -6.27
N LYS A 166 12.89 -20.01 -5.25
CA LYS A 166 11.91 -19.37 -4.37
C LYS A 166 11.01 -18.43 -5.15
N PHE A 167 11.58 -17.59 -6.01
CA PHE A 167 10.83 -16.58 -6.75
C PHE A 167 9.92 -17.24 -7.80
N GLU A 168 10.37 -18.27 -8.50
CA GLU A 168 9.54 -19.07 -9.40
C GLU A 168 8.34 -19.68 -8.65
N SER A 169 8.55 -20.18 -7.43
CA SER A 169 7.47 -20.74 -6.60
C SER A 169 6.45 -19.70 -6.13
N VAL A 170 6.89 -18.47 -5.83
CA VAL A 170 6.05 -17.41 -5.25
C VAL A 170 5.37 -16.57 -6.32
N PHE A 171 6.12 -16.16 -7.34
CA PHE A 171 5.68 -15.23 -8.38
C PHE A 171 5.26 -15.96 -9.65
N GLY A 172 5.93 -17.06 -10.01
CA GLY A 172 5.79 -17.72 -11.29
C GLY A 172 7.02 -17.47 -12.18
N ASN A 173 7.34 -18.46 -13.02
CA ASN A 173 8.50 -18.42 -13.91
C ASN A 173 8.43 -17.25 -14.92
N GLU A 174 7.23 -16.87 -15.33
CA GLU A 174 6.97 -15.76 -16.26
C GLU A 174 7.41 -14.39 -15.74
N PHE A 175 7.61 -14.24 -14.43
CA PHE A 175 8.10 -13.00 -13.81
C PHE A 175 9.60 -12.98 -13.60
N ILE A 176 10.31 -14.07 -13.90
CA ILE A 176 11.75 -14.17 -13.68
C ILE A 176 12.47 -13.83 -14.98
N PRO A 177 13.30 -12.77 -15.03
CA PRO A 177 14.09 -12.44 -16.20
C PRO A 177 15.02 -13.59 -16.62
N ALA A 178 15.23 -13.78 -17.92
CA ALA A 178 16.15 -14.81 -18.44
C ALA A 178 17.57 -14.67 -17.84
N GLY A 179 18.04 -13.43 -17.66
CA GLY A 179 19.32 -13.11 -17.02
C GLY A 179 19.26 -12.85 -15.51
N PHE A 180 18.29 -13.42 -14.79
CA PHE A 180 18.13 -13.20 -13.35
C PHE A 180 19.38 -13.63 -12.57
N ASP A 181 20.00 -12.62 -11.94
CA ASP A 181 21.20 -12.73 -11.10
C ASP A 181 20.79 -12.74 -9.63
N GLU A 182 21.08 -13.82 -8.92
CA GLU A 182 20.67 -13.97 -7.52
C GLU A 182 21.33 -12.97 -6.55
N ARG A 183 22.41 -12.32 -6.97
CA ARG A 183 23.16 -11.41 -6.12
C ARG A 183 22.32 -10.19 -5.77
N GLY A 184 22.30 -9.86 -4.48
CA GLY A 184 21.64 -8.66 -3.98
C GLY A 184 20.15 -8.82 -3.68
N PHE A 185 19.55 -10.02 -3.78
CA PHE A 185 18.16 -10.24 -3.34
C PHE A 185 17.98 -10.36 -1.83
N SER A 186 19.07 -10.38 -1.06
CA SER A 186 19.04 -10.12 0.38
C SER A 186 18.87 -8.62 0.71
N ASN A 187 19.00 -7.72 -0.27
CA ASN A 187 18.77 -6.30 -0.11
C ASN A 187 17.28 -5.97 -0.25
N LYS A 188 16.71 -5.29 0.74
CA LYS A 188 15.30 -4.91 0.78
C LYS A 188 14.84 -4.04 -0.40
N THR A 189 15.68 -3.11 -0.85
CA THR A 189 15.36 -2.21 -1.96
C THR A 189 15.28 -2.99 -3.27
N ASN A 190 16.23 -3.88 -3.53
CA ASN A 190 16.21 -4.73 -4.73
C ASN A 190 14.99 -5.66 -4.73
N TYR A 191 14.67 -6.26 -3.58
CA TYR A 191 13.53 -7.18 -3.48
C TYR A 191 12.19 -6.47 -3.62
N SER A 192 11.99 -5.35 -2.93
CA SER A 192 10.79 -4.50 -3.07
C SER A 192 10.60 -4.04 -4.53
N LYS A 193 11.69 -3.56 -5.16
CA LYS A 193 11.71 -3.13 -6.56
C LYS A 193 11.33 -4.25 -7.52
N PHE A 194 11.80 -5.47 -7.25
CA PHE A 194 11.42 -6.66 -8.01
C PHE A 194 9.92 -6.94 -7.91
N ILE A 195 9.34 -6.97 -6.69
CA ILE A 195 7.89 -7.22 -6.51
C ILE A 195 7.06 -6.14 -7.23
N ARG A 196 7.43 -4.86 -7.10
CA ARG A 196 6.81 -3.75 -7.83
C ARG A 196 6.88 -3.97 -9.35
N GLY A 197 8.02 -4.43 -9.87
CA GLY A 197 8.17 -4.82 -11.28
C GLY A 197 7.18 -5.92 -11.69
N CYS A 198 7.02 -6.96 -10.88
CA CYS A 198 6.06 -8.03 -11.15
C CYS A 198 4.60 -7.53 -11.15
N LEU A 199 4.24 -6.64 -10.22
CA LEU A 199 2.90 -6.02 -10.19
C LEU A 199 2.62 -5.22 -11.47
N HIS A 200 3.60 -4.45 -11.95
CA HIS A 200 3.50 -3.73 -13.23
C HIS A 200 3.31 -4.69 -14.41
N SER A 201 4.07 -5.79 -14.46
CA SER A 201 3.93 -6.80 -15.51
C SER A 201 2.55 -7.47 -15.48
N GLN A 202 2.04 -7.79 -14.29
CA GLN A 202 0.71 -8.39 -14.13
C GLN A 202 -0.40 -7.44 -14.59
N LEU A 203 -0.30 -6.14 -14.26
CA LEU A 203 -1.23 -5.12 -14.72
C LEU A 203 -1.22 -4.97 -16.23
N LYS A 204 -0.02 -4.89 -16.84
CA LYS A 204 0.13 -4.81 -18.31
C LYS A 204 -0.53 -6.01 -19.00
N SER A 205 -0.27 -7.22 -18.51
CA SER A 205 -0.84 -8.47 -19.06
C SER A 205 -2.37 -8.52 -18.92
N THR A 206 -2.89 -8.16 -17.74
CA THR A 206 -4.34 -8.17 -17.49
C THR A 206 -5.05 -7.14 -18.38
N LEU A 207 -4.50 -5.92 -18.48
CA LEU A 207 -5.09 -4.85 -19.28
C LEU A 207 -4.95 -5.07 -20.78
N SER A 208 -3.87 -5.72 -21.25
CA SER A 208 -3.78 -6.07 -22.66
C SER A 208 -4.91 -7.00 -23.07
N ASN A 209 -5.31 -7.94 -22.22
CA ASN A 209 -6.46 -8.82 -22.46
C ASN A 209 -7.79 -8.06 -22.38
N ARG A 210 -7.98 -7.21 -21.36
CA ARG A 210 -9.20 -6.39 -21.20
C ARG A 210 -9.43 -5.46 -22.38
N ASN A 211 -8.37 -4.90 -22.95
CA ASN A 211 -8.46 -3.90 -24.01
C ASN A 211 -8.73 -4.48 -25.40
N VAL A 212 -8.67 -5.81 -25.60
CA VAL A 212 -8.90 -6.44 -26.91
C VAL A 212 -10.26 -6.07 -27.50
N THR A 213 -11.28 -5.88 -26.65
CA THR A 213 -12.64 -5.57 -27.07
C THR A 213 -12.98 -4.07 -27.03
N LEU A 214 -12.04 -3.21 -26.64
CA LEU A 214 -12.27 -1.78 -26.47
C LEU A 214 -11.71 -0.99 -27.66
N SER A 215 -12.31 0.16 -27.98
CA SER A 215 -11.68 1.11 -28.90
C SER A 215 -10.40 1.68 -28.28
N GLU A 216 -9.52 2.26 -29.11
CA GLU A 216 -8.28 2.87 -28.62
C GLU A 216 -8.56 3.95 -27.56
N GLU A 217 -9.52 4.84 -27.82
CA GLU A 217 -9.97 5.89 -26.89
C GLU A 217 -10.53 5.36 -25.56
N GLN A 218 -11.21 4.22 -25.60
CA GLN A 218 -11.78 3.58 -24.41
C GLN A 218 -10.79 2.67 -23.69
N SER A 219 -9.65 2.35 -24.31
CA SER A 219 -8.66 1.45 -23.75
C SER A 219 -8.23 1.92 -22.36
N ILE A 220 -8.12 0.96 -21.47
CA ILE A 220 -7.79 1.19 -20.07
C ILE A 220 -6.27 1.07 -19.90
N ILE A 221 -5.69 2.10 -19.31
CA ILE A 221 -4.31 2.15 -18.88
C ILE A 221 -4.25 2.24 -17.35
N PHE A 222 -3.06 2.07 -16.79
CA PHE A 222 -2.82 2.31 -15.38
C PHE A 222 -1.68 3.32 -15.21
N LYS A 223 -1.74 4.07 -14.11
CA LYS A 223 -0.71 5.01 -13.70
C LYS A 223 -0.29 4.73 -12.26
N GLN A 224 1.01 4.57 -12.02
CA GLN A 224 1.51 4.48 -10.64
C GLN A 224 1.37 5.84 -9.96
N ILE A 225 0.75 5.86 -8.78
CA ILE A 225 0.51 7.08 -8.00
C ILE A 225 1.29 7.11 -6.68
N CYS A 226 1.78 5.97 -6.21
CA CYS A 226 2.75 5.91 -5.13
C CYS A 226 3.56 4.61 -5.16
N TYR A 227 4.72 4.67 -4.52
CA TYR A 227 5.53 3.50 -4.18
C TYR A 227 6.29 3.81 -2.89
N PHE A 228 5.87 3.20 -1.79
CA PHE A 228 6.41 3.43 -0.46
C PHE A 228 7.09 2.17 0.07
N ASP A 229 8.27 2.33 0.65
CA ASP A 229 8.89 1.32 1.52
C ASP A 229 8.91 1.86 2.94
N TYR A 230 8.61 1.03 3.92
CA TYR A 230 8.61 1.42 5.33
C TYR A 230 8.82 0.22 6.26
N SER A 231 9.12 0.50 7.52
CA SER A 231 9.25 -0.57 8.52
C SER A 231 8.82 -0.07 9.90
N ASP A 232 7.87 -0.80 10.49
CA ASP A 232 7.53 -0.73 11.91
C ASP A 232 7.89 -2.08 12.59
N GLY A 233 9.01 -2.68 12.18
CA GLY A 233 9.51 -3.97 12.68
C GLY A 233 9.70 -5.04 11.60
N THR A 234 9.06 -4.89 10.44
CA THR A 234 9.28 -5.74 9.25
C THR A 234 9.21 -4.86 8.02
N ASN A 235 10.00 -5.16 6.98
CA ASN A 235 9.95 -4.39 5.75
C ASN A 235 8.59 -4.60 5.07
N MET A 236 7.93 -3.49 4.79
CA MET A 236 6.64 -3.43 4.11
C MET A 236 6.78 -2.51 2.91
N SER A 237 6.02 -2.82 1.87
CA SER A 237 5.93 -1.98 0.68
C SER A 237 4.48 -1.70 0.34
N THR A 238 4.21 -0.54 -0.23
CA THR A 238 2.90 -0.17 -0.74
C THR A 238 3.01 0.47 -2.11
N VAL A 239 2.34 -0.13 -3.09
CA VAL A 239 2.30 0.38 -4.46
C VAL A 239 0.86 0.76 -4.79
N GLY A 240 0.70 2.00 -5.25
CA GLY A 240 -0.60 2.56 -5.64
C GLY A 240 -0.69 2.71 -7.14
N PHE A 241 -1.84 2.33 -7.70
CA PHE A 241 -2.16 2.44 -9.11
C PHE A 241 -3.52 3.11 -9.30
N MET A 242 -3.62 3.95 -10.31
CA MET A 242 -4.87 4.50 -10.79
C MET A 242 -5.21 3.86 -12.13
N VAL A 243 -6.45 3.41 -12.30
CA VAL A 243 -6.97 2.82 -13.54
C VAL A 243 -7.75 3.89 -14.30
N ILE A 244 -7.40 4.08 -15.58
CA ILE A 244 -7.78 5.28 -16.32
C ILE A 244 -8.10 4.88 -17.76
N SER A 245 -9.21 5.37 -18.30
CA SER A 245 -9.47 5.30 -19.75
C SER A 245 -8.63 6.34 -20.46
N ARG A 246 -8.13 6.06 -21.67
CA ARG A 246 -7.34 7.05 -22.43
C ARG A 246 -8.06 8.39 -22.62
N ASN A 247 -9.39 8.39 -22.73
CA ASN A 247 -10.20 9.60 -22.76
C ASN A 247 -10.03 10.49 -21.52
N ASP A 248 -9.83 9.90 -20.35
CA ASP A 248 -9.70 10.59 -19.07
C ASP A 248 -8.24 10.96 -18.73
N GLN A 249 -7.28 10.69 -19.63
CA GLN A 249 -5.86 10.90 -19.36
C GLN A 249 -5.54 12.37 -19.03
N HIS A 250 -6.25 13.32 -19.64
CA HIS A 250 -6.11 14.75 -19.38
C HIS A 250 -6.46 15.14 -17.92
N LEU A 251 -7.33 14.38 -17.24
CA LEU A 251 -7.71 14.64 -15.85
C LEU A 251 -6.56 14.38 -14.86
N ILE A 252 -5.58 13.55 -15.24
CA ILE A 252 -4.40 13.26 -14.42
C ILE A 252 -3.59 14.52 -14.16
N GLU A 253 -3.41 15.35 -15.18
CA GLU A 253 -2.63 16.59 -15.07
C GLU A 253 -3.30 17.58 -14.12
N LEU A 254 -4.64 17.63 -14.13
CA LEU A 254 -5.44 18.44 -13.21
C LEU A 254 -5.32 18.01 -11.75
N CYS A 255 -4.98 16.73 -11.50
CA CYS A 255 -4.77 16.24 -10.14
C CYS A 255 -3.52 16.84 -9.48
N ARG A 256 -2.54 17.32 -10.26
CA ARG A 256 -1.28 17.91 -9.76
C ARG A 256 -0.56 17.04 -8.72
N MET A 257 -0.50 15.74 -8.96
CA MET A 257 0.14 14.77 -8.06
C MET A 257 1.63 15.07 -7.83
N GLN A 258 2.29 15.64 -8.84
CA GLN A 258 3.70 16.05 -8.79
C GLN A 258 4.01 17.12 -7.73
N ASP A 259 3.00 17.81 -7.19
CA ASP A 259 3.19 18.75 -6.09
C ASP A 259 3.46 18.04 -4.75
N LEU A 260 3.15 16.74 -4.65
CA LEU A 260 3.44 15.92 -3.48
C LEU A 260 4.90 15.47 -3.55
N TYR A 261 5.71 15.85 -2.56
CA TYR A 261 7.17 15.59 -2.57
C TYR A 261 7.55 14.10 -2.56
N PHE A 262 6.61 13.22 -2.22
CA PHE A 262 6.77 11.77 -2.17
C PHE A 262 6.14 11.05 -3.37
N TYR A 263 5.51 11.79 -4.29
CA TYR A 263 4.94 11.23 -5.50
C TYR A 263 6.05 10.73 -6.42
N THR A 264 5.89 9.52 -6.94
CA THR A 264 6.85 8.91 -7.87
C THR A 264 6.16 7.98 -8.86
N GLU A 265 6.54 8.13 -10.12
CA GLU A 265 6.21 7.20 -11.21
C GLU A 265 7.39 6.24 -11.52
N SER A 266 8.54 6.47 -10.89
CA SER A 266 9.75 5.71 -11.13
C SER A 266 9.68 4.33 -10.47
N ASP A 267 10.74 3.56 -10.68
CA ASP A 267 11.01 2.28 -10.02
C ASP A 267 11.74 2.44 -8.68
N GLU A 268 11.95 3.68 -8.23
CA GLU A 268 12.50 4.01 -6.91
C GLU A 268 11.37 4.40 -5.96
N CYS A 269 11.39 3.81 -4.76
CA CYS A 269 10.39 4.08 -3.74
C CYS A 269 10.70 5.38 -2.99
N TYR A 270 9.67 5.96 -2.38
CA TYR A 270 9.84 6.89 -1.28
C TYR A 270 9.92 6.09 0.03
N GLU A 271 11.11 6.01 0.63
CA GLU A 271 11.32 5.30 1.90
C GLU A 271 10.83 6.15 3.09
N ILE A 272 9.74 5.73 3.74
CA ILE A 272 9.19 6.40 4.92
C ILE A 272 10.02 5.98 6.14
N LYS A 273 10.94 6.84 6.55
CA LYS A 273 11.76 6.67 7.75
C LYS A 273 11.17 7.43 8.92
N VAL A 274 11.10 6.74 10.06
CA VAL A 274 10.67 7.31 11.32
C VAL A 274 11.79 7.13 12.33
N PRO A 275 12.45 8.22 12.76
CA PRO A 275 13.49 8.13 13.78
C PRO A 275 12.89 7.78 15.14
N ASN A 276 13.68 7.13 15.99
CA ASN A 276 13.28 6.78 17.35
C ASN A 276 13.41 8.00 18.27
N LEU A 277 12.37 8.84 18.31
CA LEU A 277 12.31 10.05 19.12
C LEU A 277 11.27 9.92 20.23
N THR A 278 11.59 10.45 21.40
CA THR A 278 10.62 10.63 22.49
C THR A 278 9.60 11.71 22.14
N SER A 279 8.45 11.72 22.82
CA SER A 279 7.42 12.76 22.59
C SER A 279 7.93 14.18 22.82
N LYS A 280 8.90 14.37 23.75
CA LYS A 280 9.52 15.68 24.01
C LYS A 280 10.43 16.12 22.85
N GLU A 281 11.21 15.19 22.31
CA GLU A 281 12.08 15.41 21.15
C GLU A 281 11.27 15.67 19.87
N THR A 282 10.23 14.87 19.61
CA THR A 282 9.29 15.09 18.51
C THR A 282 8.66 16.47 18.62
N ARG A 283 8.17 16.87 19.80
CA ARG A 283 7.57 18.19 20.02
C ARG A 283 8.58 19.30 19.74
N PHE A 284 9.80 19.18 20.27
CA PHE A 284 10.86 20.16 20.02
C PHE A 284 11.11 20.33 18.51
N LEU A 285 11.25 19.23 17.76
CA LEU A 285 11.47 19.32 16.31
C LEU A 285 10.22 19.85 15.57
N MET A 286 9.00 19.46 15.97
CA MET A 286 7.75 19.99 15.39
C MET A 286 7.65 21.51 15.55
N GLU A 287 8.00 22.06 16.72
CA GLU A 287 7.99 23.52 16.99
C GLU A 287 8.94 24.30 16.06
N LYS A 288 9.92 23.61 15.45
CA LYS A 288 10.85 24.19 14.48
C LYS A 288 10.41 24.01 13.02
N MET A 289 9.28 23.35 12.75
CA MET A 289 8.82 23.10 11.39
C MET A 289 7.72 24.09 10.94
N PRO A 290 7.68 24.48 9.65
CA PRO A 290 8.66 24.14 8.61
C PRO A 290 9.93 25.00 8.72
N SER A 291 11.11 24.35 8.82
CA SER A 291 12.39 25.09 8.73
C SER A 291 13.00 24.97 7.33
N LYS A 292 13.19 26.11 6.66
CA LYS A 292 14.03 26.18 5.44
C LYS A 292 15.52 26.07 5.80
N ASP A 293 15.89 26.61 6.96
CA ASP A 293 17.27 26.69 7.43
C ASP A 293 17.67 25.49 8.32
N ARG A 294 18.94 25.46 8.72
CA ARG A 294 19.45 24.48 9.70
C ARG A 294 18.73 24.68 11.03
N ILE A 295 18.21 23.61 11.59
CA ILE A 295 17.57 23.62 12.91
C ILE A 295 18.69 23.69 13.95
N ASP A 296 18.58 24.64 14.89
CA ASP A 296 19.45 24.68 16.06
C ASP A 296 18.96 23.64 17.08
N TYR A 297 19.79 22.66 17.38
CA TYR A 297 19.50 21.56 18.30
C TYR A 297 20.77 21.10 19.02
N ASP A 298 20.62 20.57 20.23
CA ASP A 298 21.73 19.97 20.97
C ASP A 298 22.13 18.63 20.33
N SER A 299 23.35 18.57 19.77
CA SER A 299 23.89 17.36 19.14
C SER A 299 24.17 16.22 20.11
N LYS A 300 24.13 16.47 21.42
CA LYS A 300 24.14 15.43 22.46
C LYS A 300 22.78 14.75 22.62
N VAL A 301 21.71 15.40 22.17
CA VAL A 301 20.34 14.88 22.23
C VAL A 301 19.90 14.32 20.89
N PHE A 302 20.20 15.01 19.79
CA PHE A 302 19.74 14.62 18.46
C PHE A 302 20.89 14.22 17.53
N ALA A 303 20.75 13.07 16.88
CA ALA A 303 21.57 12.74 15.72
C ALA A 303 21.06 13.50 14.49
N GLU A 304 21.97 14.02 13.66
CA GLU A 304 21.61 14.75 12.43
C GLU A 304 20.76 13.90 11.47
N LYS A 305 21.05 12.60 11.38
CA LYS A 305 20.25 11.65 10.61
C LYS A 305 18.79 11.64 11.05
N ASP A 306 18.53 11.58 12.36
CA ASP A 306 17.17 11.52 12.90
C ASP A 306 16.42 12.84 12.67
N VAL A 307 17.11 13.98 12.79
CA VAL A 307 16.53 15.30 12.49
C VAL A 307 16.13 15.39 11.01
N ASN A 308 16.98 14.89 10.11
CA ASN A 308 16.69 14.89 8.67
C ASN A 308 15.54 13.94 8.32
N GLU A 309 15.51 12.72 8.87
CA GLU A 309 14.42 11.76 8.67
C GLU A 309 13.08 12.31 9.22
N PHE A 310 13.11 12.95 10.39
CA PHE A 310 11.95 13.65 10.94
C PHE A 310 11.50 14.80 10.00
N LYS A 311 12.43 15.65 9.55
CA LYS A 311 12.15 16.77 8.64
C LYS A 311 11.56 16.31 7.30
N SER A 312 11.90 15.12 6.80
CA SER A 312 11.32 14.57 5.58
C SER A 312 9.84 14.20 5.72
N ASN A 313 9.39 13.85 6.93
CA ASN A 313 8.06 13.30 7.18
C ASN A 313 7.20 14.11 8.17
N TYR A 314 7.67 15.25 8.68
CA TYR A 314 7.03 15.98 9.79
C TYR A 314 5.54 16.32 9.54
N LYS A 315 5.15 16.60 8.29
CA LYS A 315 3.76 16.94 7.92
C LYS A 315 2.78 15.81 8.24
N TYR A 316 3.27 14.58 8.21
CA TYR A 316 2.50 13.37 8.38
C TYR A 316 2.79 12.66 9.70
N TYR A 317 3.73 13.18 10.49
CA TYR A 317 4.07 12.62 11.78
C TYR A 317 2.82 12.58 12.69
N PRO A 318 2.65 11.51 13.50
CA PRO A 318 1.58 11.48 14.47
C PRO A 318 1.81 12.55 15.55
N SER A 319 0.98 13.59 15.56
CA SER A 319 1.08 14.72 16.52
C SER A 319 0.65 14.33 17.94
N PHE A 320 -0.19 13.31 18.05
CA PHE A 320 -0.70 12.68 19.27
C PHE A 320 -1.20 11.28 18.87
N MET A 321 -1.38 10.38 19.85
CA MET A 321 -2.25 9.23 19.60
C MET A 321 -3.65 9.81 19.39
N GLU A 322 -4.09 9.91 18.13
CA GLU A 322 -5.52 10.09 17.84
C GLU A 322 -6.22 8.88 18.46
N ILE A 323 -6.84 9.10 19.62
CA ILE A 323 -7.87 8.20 20.12
C ILE A 323 -9.10 8.58 19.30
N ASP A 324 -9.20 8.05 18.09
CA ASP A 324 -10.53 7.86 17.51
C ASP A 324 -11.22 6.86 18.44
N PHE A 325 -12.31 7.30 19.09
CA PHE A 325 -13.14 6.40 19.88
C PHE A 325 -13.79 5.41 18.90
N LEU A 326 -13.13 4.27 18.70
CA LEU A 326 -13.60 3.12 17.94
C LEU A 326 -14.71 2.39 18.70
#